data_AF-A0A0Q6WE21-F1
#
_entry.id   AF-A0A0Q6WE21-F1
#
_cell.length_a   1.000
_cell.length_b   1.000
_cell.length_c   1.000
_cell.angle_alpha   90.00
_cell.angle_beta   90.00
_cell.angle_gamma   90.00
#
_symmetry.space_group_name_H-M   'P 1'
#
loop_
_entity.id
_entity.type
_entity.pdbx_description
1 polymer ?
#
loop_
_entity_poly.entity_id
_entity_poly.type
_entity_poly.pdbx_seq_one_letter_code
_entity_poly.pdbx_strand_id
1 'polypeptide(L)'
;MTMNLSWLDDFRPQIEGGKVKVFAVTSKDRMKLPALAGVPTLAEGGLADFSVTVWHGLYAPRNTPAPVLSKLNEALRGALKDPELIKRQEALGITVVSDARVEPAAHKKFVEGEVARWAKVIRAAGAYAD
;
A
#
# COMPACT_ATOMS: atom_id res chain seq x y z
N MET A 1 -17.39 -3.80 11.01
CA MET A 1 -16.43 -3.07 10.16
C MET A 1 -15.69 -4.10 9.34
N THR A 2 -16.19 -4.40 8.14
CA THR A 2 -15.60 -5.40 7.24
C THR A 2 -14.67 -4.64 6.31
N MET A 3 -13.37 -4.63 6.62
CA MET A 3 -12.34 -4.12 5.70
C MET A 3 -12.05 -5.22 4.70
N ASN A 4 -12.58 -5.07 3.49
CA ASN A 4 -12.20 -5.89 2.34
C ASN A 4 -11.21 -5.05 1.51
N LEU A 5 -9.94 -5.45 1.46
CA LEU A 5 -8.88 -4.67 0.82
C LEU A 5 -7.81 -5.58 0.19
N SER A 6 -7.89 -5.78 -1.12
CA SER A 6 -6.74 -5.81 -2.05
C SER A 6 -7.18 -6.20 -3.47
N TRP A 7 -6.78 -5.39 -4.46
CA TRP A 7 -7.00 -5.64 -5.89
C TRP A 7 -6.29 -6.92 -6.39
N LEU A 8 -5.19 -7.32 -5.74
CA LEU A 8 -4.44 -8.52 -6.14
C LEU A 8 -5.20 -9.81 -5.77
N ASP A 9 -6.00 -9.79 -4.72
CA ASP A 9 -6.79 -10.95 -4.27
C ASP A 9 -7.90 -11.25 -5.26
N ASP A 10 -8.57 -10.18 -5.72
CA ASP A 10 -9.64 -10.23 -6.70
C ASP A 10 -9.17 -10.75 -8.05
N PHE A 11 -7.90 -10.52 -8.42
CA PHE A 11 -7.30 -10.97 -9.68
C PHE A 11 -6.43 -12.22 -9.57
N ARG A 12 -6.10 -12.68 -8.35
CA ARG A 12 -5.21 -13.82 -8.14
C ARG A 12 -5.76 -15.10 -8.78
N PRO A 13 -7.04 -15.49 -8.63
CA PRO A 13 -7.59 -16.66 -9.32
C PRO A 13 -7.47 -16.58 -10.86
N GLN A 14 -7.49 -15.37 -11.42
CA GLN A 14 -7.40 -15.09 -12.84
C GLN A 14 -5.94 -15.19 -13.29
N ILE A 15 -4.99 -14.73 -12.48
CA ILE A 15 -3.55 -14.84 -12.71
C ILE A 15 -3.12 -16.31 -12.62
N GLU A 16 -3.44 -16.98 -11.51
CA GLU A 16 -3.12 -18.40 -11.28
C GLU A 16 -3.82 -19.31 -12.29
N GLY A 17 -5.06 -18.97 -12.67
CA GLY A 17 -5.81 -19.67 -13.70
C GLY A 17 -5.41 -19.35 -15.13
N GLY A 18 -4.39 -18.51 -15.37
CA GLY A 18 -3.90 -18.15 -16.70
C GLY A 18 -4.88 -17.34 -17.56
N LYS A 19 -5.94 -16.79 -16.96
CA LYS A 19 -6.97 -16.00 -17.65
C LYS A 19 -6.51 -14.58 -17.96
N VAL A 20 -5.49 -14.10 -17.25
CA VAL A 20 -4.89 -12.78 -17.46
C VAL A 20 -3.37 -12.91 -17.53
N LYS A 21 -2.75 -12.06 -18.36
CA LYS A 21 -1.30 -11.95 -18.45
C LYS A 21 -0.85 -10.73 -17.68
N VAL A 22 0.05 -10.92 -16.71
CA VAL A 22 0.66 -9.83 -15.95
C VAL A 22 1.95 -9.41 -16.65
N PHE A 23 2.07 -8.14 -17.03
CA PHE A 23 3.22 -7.62 -17.76
C PHE A 23 4.30 -7.02 -16.84
N ALA A 24 3.88 -6.31 -15.80
CA ALA A 24 4.78 -5.70 -14.83
C ALA A 24 4.03 -5.42 -13.52
N VAL A 25 4.80 -5.22 -12.44
CA VAL A 25 4.30 -4.65 -11.17
C VAL A 25 4.75 -3.19 -11.03
N THR A 26 3.95 -2.39 -10.33
CA THR A 26 4.17 -0.95 -10.11
C THR A 26 4.91 -0.65 -8.80
N SER A 27 5.21 -1.69 -8.01
CA SER A 27 6.06 -1.60 -6.81
C SER A 27 7.52 -1.36 -7.19
N LYS A 28 8.31 -0.80 -6.25
CA LYS A 28 9.75 -0.60 -6.46
C LYS A 28 10.48 -1.93 -6.63
N ASP A 29 10.09 -2.89 -5.79
CA ASP A 29 10.67 -4.23 -5.75
C ASP A 29 9.68 -5.24 -6.31
N ARG A 30 10.19 -6.38 -6.79
CA ARG A 30 9.36 -7.50 -7.25
C ARG A 30 8.50 -8.03 -6.11
N MET A 31 7.30 -8.50 -6.44
CA MET A 31 6.37 -9.06 -5.48
C MET A 31 6.82 -10.46 -5.04
N LYS A 32 6.68 -10.77 -3.75
CA LYS A 32 7.01 -12.10 -3.19
C LYS A 32 5.97 -13.18 -3.47
N LEU A 33 4.87 -12.83 -4.15
CA LEU A 33 3.81 -13.77 -4.48
C LEU A 33 4.30 -14.79 -5.52
N PRO A 34 4.16 -16.11 -5.29
CA PRO A 34 4.61 -17.13 -6.24
C PRO A 34 4.05 -16.94 -7.66
N ALA A 35 2.78 -16.54 -7.77
CA ALA A 35 2.12 -16.26 -9.04
C ALA A 35 2.75 -15.09 -9.84
N LEU A 36 3.60 -14.28 -9.20
CA LEU A 36 4.25 -13.10 -9.78
C LEU A 36 5.78 -13.20 -9.82
N ALA A 37 6.39 -14.35 -9.48
CA ALA A 37 7.84 -14.49 -9.34
C ALA A 37 8.63 -14.08 -10.61
N GLY A 38 8.06 -14.31 -11.79
CA GLY A 38 8.66 -13.93 -13.08
C GLY A 38 8.32 -12.51 -13.57
N VAL A 39 7.42 -11.79 -12.88
CA VAL A 39 6.92 -10.50 -13.34
C VAL A 39 7.90 -9.39 -12.96
N PRO A 40 8.42 -8.61 -13.92
CA PRO A 40 9.34 -7.51 -13.63
C PRO A 40 8.64 -6.31 -13.01
N THR A 41 9.39 -5.42 -12.38
CA THR A 41 8.88 -4.10 -12.04
C THR A 41 8.88 -3.18 -13.26
N LEU A 42 8.06 -2.12 -13.25
CA LEU A 42 8.15 -1.10 -14.30
C LEU A 42 9.52 -0.40 -14.33
N ALA A 43 10.21 -0.31 -13.18
CA ALA A 43 11.57 0.21 -13.11
C ALA A 43 12.57 -0.67 -13.88
N GLU A 44 12.48 -2.01 -13.72
CA GLU A 44 13.27 -2.96 -14.52
C GLU A 44 12.90 -2.91 -16.01
N GLY A 45 11.67 -2.50 -16.33
CA GLY A 45 11.18 -2.29 -17.70
C GLY A 45 11.58 -0.97 -18.34
N GLY A 46 12.40 -0.14 -17.68
CA GLY A 46 12.92 1.12 -18.22
C GLY A 46 12.28 2.40 -17.68
N LEU A 47 11.32 2.30 -16.76
CA LEU A 47 10.74 3.45 -16.06
C LEU A 47 11.34 3.59 -14.65
N ALA A 48 12.62 3.93 -14.56
CA ALA A 48 13.43 3.84 -13.33
C ALA A 48 12.80 4.46 -12.06
N ASP A 49 12.13 5.61 -12.20
CA ASP A 49 11.49 6.32 -11.08
C ASP A 49 10.01 5.96 -10.86
N PHE A 50 9.49 4.99 -11.62
CA PHE A 50 8.09 4.61 -11.54
C PHE A 50 7.84 3.73 -10.33
N SER A 51 7.10 4.28 -9.37
CA SER A 51 6.59 3.52 -8.23
C SER A 51 5.22 4.04 -7.81
N VAL A 52 4.20 3.20 -7.98
CA VAL A 52 2.84 3.49 -7.54
C VAL A 52 2.35 2.27 -6.79
N THR A 53 2.19 2.40 -5.48
CA THR A 53 1.61 1.35 -4.64
C THR A 53 0.41 1.92 -3.90
N VAL A 54 -0.66 1.14 -3.81
CA VAL A 54 -1.77 1.46 -2.92
C VAL A 54 -1.31 1.23 -1.49
N TRP A 55 -1.50 2.23 -0.63
CA TRP A 55 -1.12 2.18 0.77
C TRP A 55 -2.37 2.35 1.65
N HIS A 56 -2.28 1.85 2.88
CA HIS A 56 -3.35 1.91 3.86
C HIS A 56 -2.88 2.70 5.08
N GLY A 57 -3.75 3.54 5.61
CA GLY A 57 -3.49 4.37 6.79
C GLY A 57 -4.65 4.27 7.79
N LEU A 58 -4.34 4.47 9.07
CA LEU A 58 -5.34 4.55 10.14
C LEU A 58 -5.50 6.02 10.54
N TYR A 59 -6.75 6.49 10.57
CA TYR A 59 -7.09 7.86 10.90
C TYR A 59 -8.08 7.91 12.06
N ALA A 60 -8.02 9.01 12.81
CA ALA A 60 -8.95 9.32 13.87
C ALA A 60 -9.56 10.72 13.64
N PRO A 61 -10.75 11.01 14.18
CA PRO A 61 -11.38 12.32 14.06
C PRO A 61 -10.48 13.46 14.54
N ARG A 62 -10.69 14.66 13.97
CA ARG A 62 -10.07 15.88 14.45
C ARG A 62 -10.39 16.07 15.94
N ASN A 63 -9.39 16.47 16.72
CA ASN A 63 -9.45 16.65 18.19
C ASN A 63 -9.61 15.36 19.01
N THR A 64 -9.31 14.18 18.44
CA THR A 64 -9.15 12.97 19.25
C THR A 64 -8.12 13.22 20.37
N PRO A 65 -8.43 12.93 21.64
CA PRO A 65 -7.51 13.18 22.75
C PRO A 65 -6.18 12.44 22.58
N ALA A 66 -5.07 13.11 22.94
CA ALA A 66 -3.72 12.55 22.82
C ALA A 66 -3.54 11.16 23.49
N PRO A 67 -4.12 10.88 24.68
CA PRO A 67 -4.02 9.55 25.28
C PRO A 67 -4.69 8.45 24.44
N VAL A 68 -5.79 8.77 23.75
CA VAL A 68 -6.49 7.83 22.86
C VAL A 68 -5.66 7.56 21.61
N LEU A 69 -5.07 8.60 21.03
CA LEU A 69 -4.17 8.47 19.88
C LEU A 69 -2.95 7.60 20.22
N SER A 70 -2.32 7.80 21.38
CA SER A 70 -1.19 6.98 21.82
C SER A 70 -1.58 5.51 21.91
N LYS A 71 -2.71 5.22 22.56
CA LYS A 71 -3.21 3.85 22.72
C LYS A 71 -3.52 3.16 21.39
N LEU A 72 -4.14 3.87 20.45
CA LEU A 72 -4.40 3.35 19.10
C LEU A 72 -3.11 3.08 18.33
N ASN A 73 -2.15 4.00 18.41
CA ASN A 73 -0.85 3.85 17.73
C ASN A 73 -0.03 2.69 18.31
N GLU A 74 -0.01 2.55 19.65
CA GLU A 74 0.64 1.42 20.33
C GLU A 74 0.02 0.09 19.94
N ALA A 75 -1.32 0.00 19.95
CA ALA A 75 -2.03 -1.20 19.52
C ALA A 75 -1.75 -1.54 18.05
N LEU A 76 -1.76 -0.55 17.16
CA LEU A 76 -1.44 -0.73 15.74
C LEU A 76 0.00 -1.24 15.57
N ARG A 77 0.99 -0.62 16.24
CA ARG A 77 2.39 -1.06 16.19
C ARG A 77 2.58 -2.47 16.74
N GLY A 78 1.78 -2.87 17.72
CA GLY A 78 1.71 -4.26 18.20
C GLY A 78 1.20 -5.20 17.11
N ALA A 79 0.06 -4.88 16.51
CA ALA A 79 -0.56 -5.69 15.46
C ALA A 79 0.30 -5.83 14.20
N LEU A 80 0.99 -4.77 13.78
CA LEU A 80 1.89 -4.81 12.61
C LEU A 80 3.12 -5.70 12.80
N LYS A 81 3.39 -6.16 14.03
CA LYS A 81 4.46 -7.12 14.34
C LYS A 81 3.97 -8.57 14.44
N ASP A 82 2.66 -8.79 14.39
CA ASP A 82 2.07 -10.13 14.47
C ASP A 82 2.41 -10.93 13.19
N PRO A 83 3.16 -12.05 13.29
CA PRO A 83 3.51 -12.88 12.14
C PRO A 83 2.30 -13.42 11.39
N GLU A 84 1.19 -13.70 12.07
CA GLU A 84 -0.04 -14.18 11.42
C GLU A 84 -0.68 -13.09 10.58
N LEU A 85 -0.73 -11.86 11.10
CA LEU A 85 -1.17 -10.69 10.34
C LEU A 85 -0.26 -10.46 9.14
N ILE A 86 1.06 -10.43 9.33
CA ILE A 86 2.03 -10.24 8.24
C ILE A 86 1.83 -11.30 7.16
N LYS A 87 1.76 -12.58 7.53
CA LYS A 87 1.54 -13.69 6.59
C LYS A 87 0.23 -13.53 5.81
N ARG A 88 -0.86 -13.13 6.48
CA ARG A 88 -2.14 -12.89 5.82
C ARG A 88 -2.04 -11.73 4.84
N GLN A 89 -1.44 -10.60 5.23
CA GLN A 89 -1.28 -9.44 4.35
C GLN A 89 -0.37 -9.76 3.15
N GLU A 90 0.75 -10.46 3.36
CA GLU A 90 1.64 -10.88 2.28
C GLU A 90 0.95 -11.85 1.31
N ALA A 91 0.07 -12.72 1.78
CA ALA A 91 -0.75 -13.60 0.93
C ALA A 91 -1.73 -12.82 0.03
N LEU A 92 -2.04 -11.58 0.40
CA LEU A 92 -2.84 -10.63 -0.37
C LEU A 92 -1.97 -9.66 -1.20
N GLY A 93 -0.65 -9.86 -1.24
CA GLY A 93 0.28 -8.97 -1.91
C GLY A 93 0.47 -7.62 -1.20
N ILE A 94 0.06 -7.49 0.06
CA ILE A 94 0.26 -6.29 0.87
C ILE A 94 1.58 -6.44 1.64
N THR A 95 2.47 -5.48 1.47
CA THR A 95 3.68 -5.38 2.30
C THR A 95 3.36 -4.58 3.55
N VAL A 96 3.52 -5.21 4.72
CA VAL A 96 3.33 -4.54 6.01
C VAL A 96 4.47 -3.55 6.25
N VAL A 97 4.11 -2.30 6.54
CA VAL A 97 5.10 -1.25 6.81
C VAL A 97 5.79 -1.48 8.15
N SER A 98 7.10 -1.34 8.17
CA SER A 98 7.95 -1.43 9.38
C SER A 98 8.86 -0.21 9.56
N ASP A 99 8.76 0.77 8.65
CA ASP A 99 9.53 2.00 8.69
C ASP A 99 8.88 3.09 9.57
N ALA A 100 9.48 4.28 9.58
CA ALA A 100 9.03 5.40 10.41
C ALA A 100 7.55 5.78 10.21
N ARG A 101 6.90 5.41 9.09
CA ARG A 101 5.49 5.70 8.82
C ARG A 101 4.52 5.04 9.81
N VAL A 102 4.98 4.11 10.66
CA VAL A 102 4.19 3.60 11.80
C VAL A 102 4.04 4.63 12.92
N GLU A 103 4.79 5.74 12.88
CA GLU A 103 4.66 6.84 13.84
C GLU A 103 3.77 7.96 13.28
N PRO A 104 2.86 8.55 14.09
CA PRO A 104 1.84 9.48 13.59
C PRO A 104 2.39 10.70 12.84
N ALA A 105 3.50 11.28 13.32
CA ALA A 105 4.12 12.44 12.68
C ALA A 105 4.73 12.11 11.31
N ALA A 106 5.38 10.95 11.20
CA ALA A 106 5.95 10.50 9.93
C ALA A 106 4.87 10.04 8.95
N HIS A 107 3.79 9.40 9.44
CA HIS A 107 2.62 9.09 8.62
C HIS A 107 1.98 10.36 8.05
N LYS A 108 1.79 11.39 8.88
CA LYS A 108 1.27 12.69 8.43
C LYS A 108 2.12 13.29 7.30
N LYS A 109 3.45 13.33 7.49
CA LYS A 109 4.39 13.83 6.48
C LYS A 109 4.32 13.03 5.18
N PHE A 110 4.16 11.71 5.28
CA PHE A 110 3.98 10.83 4.12
C PHE A 110 2.69 11.16 3.35
N VAL A 111 1.56 11.33 4.04
CA VAL A 111 0.28 11.69 3.43
C VAL A 111 0.35 13.05 2.75
N GLU A 112 0.95 14.06 3.39
CA GLU A 112 1.15 15.39 2.80
C GLU A 112 2.00 15.31 1.52
N GLY A 113 3.04 14.48 1.51
CA GLY A 113 3.86 14.21 0.33
C GLY A 113 3.08 13.52 -0.80
N GLU A 114 2.26 12.53 -0.48
CA GLU A 114 1.41 11.84 -1.46
C GLU A 114 0.37 12.79 -2.05
N VAL A 115 -0.28 13.63 -1.23
CA VAL A 115 -1.21 14.66 -1.70
C VAL A 115 -0.51 15.61 -2.68
N ALA A 116 0.67 16.12 -2.34
CA ALA A 116 1.42 17.01 -3.20
C ALA A 116 1.81 16.35 -4.54
N ARG A 117 2.27 15.09 -4.46
CA ARG A 117 2.64 14.28 -5.63
C ARG A 117 1.45 14.07 -6.57
N TRP A 118 0.33 13.58 -6.05
CA TRP A 118 -0.86 13.27 -6.86
C TRP A 118 -1.52 14.53 -7.40
N ALA A 119 -1.54 15.63 -6.65
CA ALA A 119 -2.06 16.90 -7.13
C ALA A 119 -1.30 17.41 -8.37
N LYS A 120 0.02 17.20 -8.45
CA LYS A 120 0.82 17.52 -9.65
C LYS A 120 0.42 16.64 -10.84
N VAL A 121 0.29 15.32 -10.62
CA VAL A 121 -0.06 14.35 -11.66
C VAL A 121 -1.45 14.63 -12.23
N ILE A 122 -2.45 14.80 -11.36
CA ILE A 122 -3.85 15.04 -11.74
C ILE A 122 -3.97 16.34 -12.55
N ARG A 123 -3.32 17.42 -12.09
CA ARG A 123 -3.30 18.70 -12.83
C ARG A 123 -2.64 18.58 -14.20
N ALA A 124 -1.50 17.88 -14.28
CA ALA A 124 -0.83 17.67 -15.56
C ALA A 124 -1.65 16.82 -16.53
N ALA A 125 -2.45 15.88 -16.01
CA ALA A 125 -3.35 15.06 -16.81
C ALA A 125 -4.63 15.79 -17.26
N GLY A 126 -4.92 16.99 -16.73
CA GLY A 126 -6.17 17.70 -16.99
C GLY A 126 -7.41 16.98 -16.46
N ALA A 127 -7.23 16.04 -15.52
CA ALA A 127 -8.29 15.22 -14.94
C ALA A 127 -8.82 15.83 -13.64
N TYR A 128 -10.06 15.49 -13.28
CA TYR A 128 -10.67 15.79 -11.99
C TYR A 128 -11.52 14.61 -11.54
N ALA A 129 -11.61 14.41 -10.23
CA ALA A 129 -12.70 13.64 -9.64
C ALA A 129 -13.90 14.60 -9.54
N ASP A 130 -15.09 14.07 -9.80
CA ASP A 130 -16.36 14.78 -9.82
C ASP A 130 -16.74 15.49 -8.51
#